data_AF-A0A8T4NXZ5-F1
#
_entry.id   AF-A0A8T4NXZ5-F1
#
_cell.length_a   1.000
_cell.length_b   1.000
_cell.length_c   1.000
_cell.angle_alpha   90.00
_cell.angle_beta   90.00
_cell.angle_gamma   90.00
#
_symmetry.space_group_name_H-M   'P 1'
#
loop_
_entity.id
_entity.type
_entity.pdbx_description
1 polymer ?
#
loop_
_entity_poly.entity_id
_entity_poly.type
_entity_poly.pdbx_seq_one_letter_code
_entity_poly.pdbx_strand_id
1 'polypeptide(L)'
;MTNSKNFFNFNKEIIFGEIGALVGAPSVSYLTSQMTESANIISFSAVGGAILGAASFWLIMRIYDDTRNHKLSLKEFAEDIAYFTPVAFFLTCLIYYPLLFFISRYLIRHFTGVLTSVVLSQFIAFTLFFISMNVYRYFLLKVVGKTL
;
A
#
# COMPACT_ATOMS: atom_id res chain seq x y z
N MET A 1 -0.61 -25.30 -14.48
CA MET A 1 -1.87 -24.89 -13.81
C MET A 1 -1.64 -24.29 -12.41
N THR A 2 -0.44 -23.74 -12.16
CA THR A 2 0.01 -23.23 -10.85
C THR A 2 -0.05 -21.69 -10.72
N ASN A 3 -0.23 -20.94 -11.82
CA ASN A 3 -0.13 -19.48 -11.83
C ASN A 3 -1.28 -18.74 -11.13
N SER A 4 -2.51 -19.27 -11.08
CA SER A 4 -3.65 -18.49 -10.53
C SER A 4 -3.69 -18.42 -9.01
N LYS A 5 -3.13 -19.42 -8.30
CA LYS A 5 -3.11 -19.45 -6.82
C LYS A 5 -2.09 -18.47 -6.26
N ASN A 6 -0.91 -18.35 -6.86
CA ASN A 6 0.11 -17.39 -6.44
C ASN A 6 -0.33 -15.94 -6.72
N PHE A 7 -1.02 -15.70 -7.84
CA PHE A 7 -1.64 -14.42 -8.18
C PHE A 7 -2.67 -13.93 -7.14
N PHE A 8 -3.49 -14.85 -6.63
CA PHE A 8 -4.51 -14.51 -5.63
C PHE A 8 -3.88 -14.12 -4.28
N ASN A 9 -2.73 -14.72 -3.94
CA ASN A 9 -2.02 -14.40 -2.69
C ASN A 9 -1.36 -13.02 -2.71
N PHE A 10 -0.72 -12.62 -3.81
CA PHE A 10 -0.02 -11.32 -3.87
C PHE A 10 -0.97 -10.11 -3.87
N ASN A 11 -2.04 -10.15 -4.66
CA ASN A 11 -3.06 -9.09 -4.61
C ASN A 11 -3.76 -9.06 -3.26
N LYS A 12 -3.95 -10.21 -2.62
CA LYS A 12 -4.48 -10.30 -1.26
C LYS A 12 -3.52 -9.66 -0.26
N GLU A 13 -2.21 -9.86 -0.38
CA GLU A 13 -1.21 -9.20 0.47
C GLU A 13 -1.20 -7.68 0.28
N ILE A 14 -1.28 -7.19 -0.97
CA ILE A 14 -1.39 -5.75 -1.26
C ILE A 14 -2.67 -5.18 -0.64
N ILE A 15 -3.81 -5.85 -0.82
CA ILE A 15 -5.09 -5.40 -0.27
C ILE A 15 -5.06 -5.44 1.26
N PHE A 16 -4.45 -6.46 1.87
CA PHE A 16 -4.29 -6.52 3.34
C PHE A 16 -3.38 -5.41 3.87
N GLY A 17 -2.27 -5.13 3.19
CA GLY A 17 -1.41 -4.00 3.50
C GLY A 17 -2.16 -2.68 3.38
N GLU A 18 -2.99 -2.51 2.35
CA GLU A 18 -3.80 -1.31 2.15
C GLU A 18 -4.87 -1.16 3.24
N ILE A 19 -5.51 -2.24 3.69
CA ILE A 19 -6.42 -2.21 4.84
C ILE A 19 -5.69 -1.70 6.07
N GLY A 20 -4.48 -2.20 6.32
CA GLY A 20 -3.64 -1.70 7.41
C GLY A 20 -3.32 -0.22 7.27
N ALA A 21 -2.93 0.22 6.07
CA ALA A 21 -2.68 1.63 5.78
C ALA A 21 -3.94 2.49 6.01
N LEU A 22 -5.13 1.99 5.63
CA LEU A 22 -6.42 2.68 5.74
C LEU A 22 -6.88 2.82 7.19
N VAL A 23 -6.39 1.97 8.08
CA VAL A 23 -6.55 2.15 9.53
C VAL A 23 -5.49 3.12 10.05
N GLY A 24 -4.22 2.89 9.71
CA GLY A 24 -3.08 3.64 10.23
C GLY A 24 -3.06 5.12 9.86
N ALA A 25 -3.23 5.45 8.57
CA ALA A 25 -3.12 6.83 8.09
C ALA A 25 -4.19 7.76 8.70
N PRO A 26 -5.49 7.40 8.70
CA PRO A 26 -6.52 8.22 9.32
C PRO A 26 -6.36 8.31 10.84
N SER A 27 -5.98 7.21 11.50
CA SER A 27 -5.83 7.19 12.97
C SER A 27 -4.69 8.12 13.43
N VAL A 28 -3.51 7.99 12.80
CA VAL A 28 -2.33 8.78 13.17
C VAL A 28 -2.52 10.26 12.79
N SER A 29 -3.09 10.55 11.62
CA SER A 29 -3.37 11.93 11.21
C SER A 29 -4.41 12.61 12.08
N TYR A 30 -5.45 11.89 12.52
CA TYR A 30 -6.44 12.41 13.45
C TYR A 30 -5.85 12.71 14.83
N LEU A 31 -5.01 11.81 15.37
CA LEU A 31 -4.30 12.07 16.62
C LEU A 31 -3.36 13.27 16.49
N THR A 32 -2.66 13.38 15.36
CA THR A 32 -1.79 14.51 15.07
C THR A 32 -2.57 15.83 14.99
N SER A 33 -3.77 15.82 14.41
CA SER A 33 -4.59 17.03 14.29
C SER A 33 -5.12 17.53 15.65
N GLN A 34 -5.11 16.70 16.69
CA GLN A 34 -5.39 17.16 18.06
C GLN A 34 -4.22 17.95 18.67
N MET A 35 -3.02 17.86 18.08
CA MET A 35 -1.79 18.47 18.60
C MET A 35 -1.29 19.63 17.73
N THR A 36 -1.69 19.69 16.46
CA THR A 36 -1.26 20.74 15.53
C THR A 36 -2.28 21.00 14.44
N GLU A 37 -2.37 22.25 13.98
CA GLU A 37 -3.17 22.65 12.82
C GLU A 37 -2.37 22.66 11.51
N SER A 38 -1.07 22.35 11.58
CA SER A 38 -0.20 22.36 10.40
C SER A 38 -0.58 21.23 9.44
N ALA A 39 -1.20 21.58 8.32
CA ALA A 39 -1.54 20.63 7.26
C ALA A 39 -0.34 19.82 6.78
N ASN A 40 0.87 20.40 6.78
CA ASN A 40 2.08 19.66 6.41
C ASN A 40 2.38 18.53 7.39
N ILE A 41 2.31 18.82 8.71
CA ILE A 41 2.63 17.84 9.75
C ILE A 41 1.57 16.73 9.76
N ILE A 42 0.29 17.09 9.64
CA ILE A 42 -0.82 16.13 9.56
C ILE A 42 -0.69 15.23 8.32
N SER A 43 -0.30 15.78 7.17
CA SER A 43 -0.09 14.98 5.96
C SER A 43 1.13 14.08 6.03
N PHE A 44 2.22 14.53 6.66
CA PHE A 44 3.37 13.66 6.91
C PHE A 44 3.03 12.52 7.87
N SER A 45 2.26 12.81 8.91
CA SER A 45 1.83 11.78 9.85
C SER A 45 0.83 10.81 9.23
N ALA A 46 0.01 11.24 8.26
CA ALA A 46 -0.79 10.33 7.44
C ALA A 46 0.10 9.33 6.68
N VAL A 47 1.18 9.78 6.05
CA VAL A 47 2.15 8.90 5.38
C VAL A 47 2.81 7.94 6.39
N GLY A 48 3.28 8.46 7.53
CA GLY A 48 3.85 7.62 8.59
C GLY A 48 2.86 6.58 9.12
N GLY A 49 1.61 6.97 9.34
CA GLY A 49 0.53 6.09 9.74
C GLY A 49 0.22 5.02 8.69
N ALA A 50 0.24 5.37 7.40
CA ALA A 50 0.07 4.42 6.31
C ALA A 50 1.17 3.34 6.33
N ILE A 51 2.43 3.76 6.49
CA ILE A 51 3.58 2.84 6.57
C ILE A 51 3.44 1.90 7.76
N LEU A 52 3.20 2.44 8.96
CA LEU A 52 3.07 1.64 10.18
C LEU A 52 1.89 0.67 10.08
N GLY A 53 0.73 1.16 9.64
CA GLY A 53 -0.47 0.34 9.47
C GLY A 53 -0.27 -0.79 8.48
N ALA A 54 0.29 -0.49 7.30
CA ALA A 54 0.60 -1.50 6.28
C ALA A 54 1.59 -2.54 6.79
N ALA A 55 2.68 -2.10 7.42
CA ALA A 55 3.71 -3.00 7.96
C ALA A 55 3.14 -3.92 9.04
N SER A 56 2.34 -3.40 9.97
CA SER A 56 1.70 -4.19 11.02
C SER A 56 0.73 -5.24 10.45
N PHE A 57 -0.15 -4.85 9.53
CA PHE A 57 -1.12 -5.79 8.95
C PHE A 57 -0.45 -6.85 8.07
N TRP A 58 0.58 -6.46 7.31
CA TRP A 58 1.38 -7.39 6.55
C TRP A 58 2.08 -8.40 7.45
N LEU A 59 2.69 -7.95 8.56
CA LEU A 59 3.33 -8.83 9.54
C LEU A 59 2.32 -9.79 10.19
N ILE A 60 1.13 -9.31 10.56
CA ILE A 60 0.06 -10.14 11.13
C ILE A 60 -0.36 -11.22 10.13
N MET A 61 -0.58 -10.84 8.87
CA MET A 61 -0.95 -11.78 7.80
C MET A 61 0.12 -12.86 7.62
N ARG A 62 1.39 -12.45 7.65
CA ARG A 62 2.53 -13.36 7.55
C ARG A 62 2.56 -14.39 8.68
N ILE A 63 2.47 -13.93 9.92
CA ILE A 63 2.47 -14.80 11.11
C ILE A 63 1.30 -15.79 11.04
N TYR A 64 0.14 -15.32 10.59
CA TYR A 64 -1.05 -16.15 10.42
C TYR A 64 -0.84 -17.27 9.38
N ASP A 65 -0.27 -16.95 8.22
CA ASP A 65 -0.01 -17.93 7.16
C ASP A 65 1.09 -18.94 7.54
N ASP A 66 2.16 -18.49 8.22
CA ASP A 66 3.24 -19.36 8.73
C ASP A 66 2.70 -20.39 9.74
N THR A 67 1.84 -19.94 10.66
CA THR A 67 1.24 -20.78 11.70
C THR A 67 0.32 -21.85 11.11
N ARG A 68 -0.32 -21.58 9.97
CA ARG A 68 -1.35 -22.46 9.40
C ARG A 68 -0.82 -23.44 8.36
N ASN A 69 0.23 -23.09 7.61
CA ASN A 69 0.60 -23.85 6.41
C ASN A 69 1.92 -24.65 6.49
N HIS A 70 2.82 -24.41 7.46
CA HIS A 70 4.07 -25.18 7.70
C HIS A 70 4.95 -25.49 6.45
N LYS A 71 4.71 -24.82 5.33
CA LYS A 71 5.35 -25.06 4.02
C LYS A 71 5.42 -23.75 3.25
N LEU A 72 6.29 -22.85 3.67
CA LEU A 72 6.78 -21.81 2.79
C LEU A 72 8.16 -22.24 2.32
N SER A 73 8.24 -22.73 1.08
CA SER A 73 9.54 -22.94 0.46
C SER A 73 10.17 -21.56 0.24
N LEU A 74 11.31 -21.33 0.90
CA LEU A 74 12.04 -20.07 0.86
C LEU A 74 12.42 -19.63 -0.57
N LYS A 75 12.47 -20.61 -1.48
CA LYS A 75 12.81 -20.47 -2.89
C LYS A 75 11.68 -19.88 -3.73
N GLU A 76 10.43 -20.34 -3.54
CA GLU A 76 9.26 -19.77 -4.22
C GLU A 76 8.99 -18.33 -3.74
N PHE A 77 9.21 -18.06 -2.45
CA PHE A 77 9.10 -16.73 -1.87
C PHE A 77 10.12 -15.73 -2.45
N ALA A 78 11.37 -16.16 -2.66
CA ALA A 78 12.42 -15.31 -3.21
C ALA A 78 12.19 -14.97 -4.70
N GLU A 79 11.68 -15.92 -5.49
CA GLU A 79 11.37 -15.72 -6.91
C GLU A 79 10.17 -14.78 -7.11
N ASP A 80 9.13 -14.86 -6.27
CA ASP A 80 7.96 -13.96 -6.30
C ASP A 80 8.33 -12.51 -5.89
N ILE A 81 9.22 -12.35 -4.90
CA ILE A 81 9.73 -11.03 -4.51
C ILE A 81 10.53 -10.37 -5.63
N ALA A 82 11.37 -11.13 -6.34
CA ALA A 82 12.39 -10.57 -7.22
C ALA A 82 11.83 -9.74 -8.39
N TYR A 83 10.61 -10.05 -8.87
CA TYR A 83 10.04 -9.40 -10.05
C TYR A 83 8.99 -8.33 -9.77
N PHE A 84 8.23 -8.46 -8.67
CA PHE A 84 7.13 -7.56 -8.35
C PHE A 84 7.45 -6.60 -7.20
N THR A 85 8.19 -7.02 -6.20
CA THR A 85 8.47 -6.19 -5.01
C THR A 85 9.32 -4.96 -5.31
N PRO A 86 10.36 -4.99 -6.18
CA PRO A 86 11.12 -3.78 -6.50
C PRO A 86 10.28 -2.71 -7.17
N VAL A 87 9.42 -3.10 -8.12
CA VAL A 87 8.57 -2.16 -8.85
C VAL A 87 7.42 -1.67 -7.98
N ALA A 88 6.79 -2.55 -7.20
CA ALA A 88 5.79 -2.15 -6.21
C ALA A 88 6.39 -1.16 -5.21
N PHE A 89 7.56 -1.45 -4.65
CA PHE A 89 8.26 -0.55 -3.74
C PHE A 89 8.58 0.80 -4.41
N PHE A 90 9.09 0.78 -5.64
CA PHE A 90 9.40 1.98 -6.40
C PHE A 90 8.14 2.85 -6.65
N LEU A 91 7.04 2.22 -7.08
CA LEU A 91 5.76 2.90 -7.28
C LEU A 91 5.18 3.40 -5.95
N THR A 92 5.36 2.67 -4.85
CA THR A 92 4.94 3.13 -3.53
C THR A 92 5.70 4.39 -3.12
N CYS A 93 7.01 4.41 -3.29
CA CYS A 93 7.86 5.54 -2.92
C CYS A 93 7.67 6.77 -3.83
N LEU A 94 7.46 6.59 -5.13
CA LEU A 94 7.39 7.69 -6.10
C LEU A 94 5.98 8.16 -6.42
N ILE A 95 4.98 7.28 -6.26
CA ILE A 95 3.60 7.58 -6.63
C ILE A 95 2.73 7.60 -5.39
N TYR A 96 2.64 6.48 -4.67
CA TYR A 96 1.66 6.33 -3.59
C TYR A 96 1.86 7.32 -2.43
N TYR A 97 3.03 7.32 -1.78
CA TYR A 97 3.26 8.21 -0.63
C TYR A 97 3.29 9.70 -1.01
N PRO A 98 3.93 10.11 -2.12
CA PRO A 98 3.87 11.50 -2.56
C PRO A 98 2.44 11.95 -2.85
N LEU A 99 1.62 11.15 -3.54
CA LEU A 99 0.22 11.49 -3.79
C LEU A 99 -0.59 11.60 -2.50
N LEU A 100 -0.44 10.63 -1.60
CA LEU A 100 -1.10 10.66 -0.29
C LEU A 100 -0.73 11.96 0.45
N PHE A 101 0.54 12.34 0.45
CA PHE A 101 0.99 13.58 1.07
C PHE A 101 0.38 14.83 0.41
N PHE A 102 0.55 14.99 -0.91
CA PHE A 102 0.14 16.21 -1.60
C PHE A 102 -1.38 16.39 -1.62
N ILE A 103 -2.13 15.32 -1.86
CA ILE A 103 -3.60 15.37 -1.89
C ILE A 103 -4.14 15.62 -0.48
N SER A 104 -3.62 14.92 0.54
CA SER A 104 -4.10 15.15 1.91
C SER A 104 -3.79 16.56 2.36
N ARG A 105 -2.61 17.09 2.02
CA ARG A 105 -2.21 18.46 2.35
C ARG A 105 -3.12 19.47 1.69
N TYR A 106 -3.43 19.26 0.41
CA TYR A 106 -4.36 20.12 -0.33
C TYR A 106 -5.75 20.08 0.31
N LEU A 107 -6.29 18.88 0.56
CA LEU A 107 -7.62 18.73 1.13
C LEU A 107 -7.73 19.29 2.55
N ILE A 108 -6.75 19.04 3.43
CA ILE A 108 -6.73 19.59 4.80
C ILE A 108 -6.64 21.12 4.80
N ARG A 109 -5.95 21.72 3.82
CA ARG A 109 -5.87 23.20 3.71
C ARG A 109 -7.17 23.85 3.26
N HIS A 110 -7.97 23.16 2.46
CA HIS A 110 -9.15 23.71 1.82
C HIS A 110 -10.49 23.18 2.38
N PHE A 111 -10.46 22.11 3.18
CA PHE A 111 -11.62 21.47 3.79
C PHE A 111 -11.34 21.17 5.27
N THR A 112 -12.40 21.11 6.09
CA THR A 112 -12.29 21.02 7.55
C THR A 112 -12.12 19.59 8.10
N GLY A 113 -12.38 18.55 7.31
CA GLY A 113 -12.35 17.16 7.79
C GLY A 113 -11.00 16.46 7.56
N VAL A 114 -10.17 16.31 8.59
CA VAL A 114 -8.88 15.58 8.49
C VAL A 114 -9.09 14.11 8.08
N LEU A 115 -9.99 13.39 8.76
CA LEU A 115 -10.28 11.99 8.45
C LEU A 115 -10.75 11.81 7.01
N THR A 116 -11.75 12.59 6.59
CA THR A 116 -12.29 12.54 5.23
C THR A 116 -11.22 12.88 4.20
N SER A 117 -10.40 13.89 4.47
CA SER A 117 -9.30 14.30 3.59
C SER A 117 -8.28 13.19 3.41
N VAL A 118 -7.86 12.53 4.49
CA VAL A 118 -6.85 11.46 4.45
C VAL A 118 -7.40 10.21 3.77
N VAL A 119 -8.63 9.78 4.10
CA VAL A 119 -9.29 8.63 3.45
C VAL A 119 -9.45 8.87 1.94
N LEU A 120 -9.91 10.06 1.54
CA LEU A 120 -10.08 10.38 0.12
C LEU A 120 -8.73 10.41 -0.62
N SER A 121 -7.70 11.00 0.00
CA SER A 121 -6.35 11.04 -0.55
C SER A 121 -5.78 9.65 -0.74
N GLN A 122 -6.02 8.76 0.22
CA GLN A 122 -5.58 7.38 0.18
C GLN A 122 -6.29 6.60 -0.92
N PHE A 123 -7.60 6.79 -1.08
CA PHE A 123 -8.35 6.17 -2.18
C PHE A 123 -7.79 6.57 -3.55
N ILE A 124 -7.50 7.86 -3.75
CA ILE A 124 -6.91 8.37 -5.00
C ILE A 124 -5.51 7.82 -5.22
N ALA A 125 -4.65 7.88 -4.19
CA ALA A 125 -3.27 7.38 -4.26
C ALA A 125 -3.23 5.87 -4.55
N PHE A 126 -4.06 5.07 -3.85
CA PHE A 126 -4.17 3.63 -4.06
C PHE A 126 -4.70 3.29 -5.45
N THR A 127 -5.71 4.01 -5.94
CA THR A 127 -6.25 3.79 -7.29
C THR A 127 -5.17 4.01 -8.35
N LEU A 128 -4.40 5.10 -8.25
CA LEU A 128 -3.31 5.37 -9.18
C LEU A 128 -2.17 4.36 -9.08
N PHE A 129 -1.81 3.95 -7.86
CA PHE A 129 -0.85 2.87 -7.63
C PHE A 129 -1.31 1.56 -8.27
N PHE A 130 -2.57 1.18 -8.05
CA PHE A 130 -3.16 -0.05 -8.58
C PHE A 130 -3.21 -0.05 -10.11
N ILE A 131 -3.60 1.08 -10.73
CA ILE A 131 -3.55 1.23 -12.19
C ILE A 131 -2.11 1.08 -12.69
N SER A 132 -1.15 1.74 -12.05
CA SER A 132 0.27 1.69 -12.45
C SER A 132 0.82 0.26 -12.40
N MET A 133 0.49 -0.49 -11.34
CA MET A 133 0.86 -1.90 -11.19
C MET A 133 0.25 -2.77 -12.29
N ASN A 134 -1.03 -2.54 -12.64
CA ASN A 134 -1.69 -3.29 -13.71
C ASN A 134 -1.13 -2.96 -15.10
N VAL A 135 -0.77 -1.69 -15.35
CA VAL A 135 -0.09 -1.27 -16.58
C VAL A 135 1.28 -1.95 -16.70
N TYR A 136 2.08 -1.93 -15.62
CA TYR A 136 3.36 -2.64 -15.59
C TYR A 136 3.20 -4.13 -15.89
N ARG A 137 2.20 -4.77 -15.31
CA ARG A 137 1.87 -6.18 -15.59
C ARG A 137 1.52 -6.40 -17.06
N TYR A 138 0.70 -5.55 -17.66
CA TYR A 138 0.39 -5.64 -19.09
C TYR A 138 1.66 -5.55 -19.96
N PHE A 139 2.59 -4.66 -19.62
CA PHE A 139 3.88 -4.56 -20.30
C PHE A 139 4.72 -5.83 -20.16
N LEU A 140 4.83 -6.40 -18.95
CA LEU A 140 5.56 -7.66 -18.73
C LEU A 140 5.00 -8.81 -19.56
N LEU A 141 3.66 -8.95 -19.59
CA LEU A 141 2.98 -9.99 -20.37
C LEU A 141 3.28 -9.87 -21.87
N LYS A 142 3.25 -8.64 -22.39
CA LYS A 142 3.39 -8.36 -23.83
C LYS A 142 4.84 -8.39 -24.33
N VAL A 143 5.79 -7.96 -23.52
CA VAL A 143 7.20 -7.80 -23.92
C VAL A 143 8.05 -9.02 -23.56
N VAL A 144 7.79 -9.65 -22.41
CA VAL A 144 8.63 -10.75 -21.88
C VAL A 144 7.98 -12.12 -22.11
N GLY A 145 6.71 -12.16 -22.52
CA GLY A 145 5.97 -13.41 -22.75
C GLY A 145 5.75 -14.26 -21.48
N LYS A 146 6.09 -13.74 -20.31
CA LYS A 146 5.84 -14.39 -19.02
C LYS A 146 4.40 -14.15 -18.60
N THR A 147 3.63 -15.22 -18.50
CA THR A 147 2.33 -15.25 -17.84
C THR A 147 2.53 -15.28 -16.33
N LEU A 148 2.35 -14.14 -15.67
CA LEU A 148 2.22 -14.01 -14.22
C LEU A 148 0.73 -13.92 -13.85
#